data_AF-A0A7K1JTM4-F1
#
_entry.id   AF-A0A7K1JTM4-F1
#
_cell.length_a   1.000
_cell.length_b   1.000
_cell.length_c   1.000
_cell.angle_alpha   90.00
_cell.angle_beta   90.00
_cell.angle_gamma   90.00
#
_symmetry.space_group_name_H-M   'P 1'
#
loop_
_entity.id
_entity.type
_entity.pdbx_description
1 polymer ?
#
loop_
_entity_poly.entity_id
_entity_poly.type
_entity_poly.pdbx_seq_one_letter_code
_entity_poly.pdbx_strand_id
1 'polypeptide(L)'
;MTHRILGIPAALTALMVVGGIMAAPAQAIDTFTPGSPNGIDSYFPQDGNGGYRVTQYDLTLRLDPETTDVNGTMVIRAVATQNLSSFNLDYSDLGTVSASVDGRAATTAFGGEHEMTVTPDKGIRSGSAFSTTVTYAFNELQEAQQRGLGALPGWVRSTSGGYAKGGEPDGAENWYPSNNTPVNKAPFKLTATVPSSWVAVGGGREGKATESGGWTTTTWNEPNPVAMYLVPFAVDHFSVFRSTLPSGTPVVSAFAPDAGSGSAEARLPEVLSFLESKLGKYPHVAAGGIFADPIREDIAFSALETQTRPYYTFSRDVEEDKRLSVVVHENTHEWYGDVVSVEQWRDICLNECFASYLPWMWAEEKEGKSIDKDYRETVEKIWDEDKVWGNLLYDMCPGGAECSADEVFNPRGVYGKGPLALHALRRTIGDKAFLEILKSWPSEHKWGNATWPQFEAYVQKVTGKDLSGFFIAWFHSVTRPADQYLFPGSLAQR
;
A
#
# COMPACT_ATOMS: atom_id res chain seq x y z
N MET A 1 -49.72 75.95 42.48
CA MET A 1 -49.19 76.95 43.43
C MET A 1 -47.76 77.28 43.03
N THR A 2 -47.51 78.56 42.73
CA THR A 2 -46.27 79.35 42.93
C THR A 2 -44.91 78.88 42.37
N HIS A 3 -44.47 79.67 41.36
CA HIS A 3 -43.16 80.31 41.14
C HIS A 3 -41.85 79.49 41.04
N ARG A 4 -41.06 79.77 39.97
CA ARG A 4 -39.75 80.48 40.01
C ARG A 4 -39.08 80.45 38.60
N ILE A 5 -38.81 81.61 38.00
CA ILE A 5 -37.56 82.42 37.96
C ILE A 5 -36.46 81.82 37.05
N LEU A 6 -36.01 82.68 36.12
CA LEU A 6 -34.98 82.52 35.10
C LEU A 6 -33.56 82.20 35.64
N GLY A 7 -32.78 81.53 34.79
CA GLY A 7 -31.32 81.60 34.77
C GLY A 7 -30.76 81.11 33.42
N ILE A 8 -30.00 81.95 32.72
CA ILE A 8 -29.18 81.59 31.55
C ILE A 8 -27.77 81.24 32.06
N PRO A 9 -27.08 80.25 31.45
CA PRO A 9 -25.71 80.53 31.01
C PRO A 9 -25.34 79.94 29.64
N ALA A 10 -24.30 80.55 29.05
CA ALA A 10 -23.76 80.36 27.71
C ALA A 10 -23.13 78.97 27.46
N ALA A 11 -23.23 78.48 26.22
CA ALA A 11 -22.60 77.26 25.74
C ALA A 11 -21.32 77.57 24.95
N LEU A 12 -20.21 76.91 25.32
CA LEU A 12 -18.97 76.83 24.55
C LEU A 12 -19.13 75.83 23.39
N THR A 13 -18.87 76.25 22.16
CA THR A 13 -18.76 75.40 20.97
C THR A 13 -17.32 74.90 20.81
N ALA A 14 -17.11 73.58 20.88
CA ALA A 14 -15.86 72.91 20.50
C ALA A 14 -15.98 72.36 19.07
N LEU A 15 -15.06 72.76 18.19
CA LEU A 15 -14.93 72.24 16.83
C LEU A 15 -14.19 70.89 16.86
N MET A 16 -14.85 69.79 16.47
CA MET A 16 -14.19 68.52 16.17
C MET A 16 -13.86 68.43 14.69
N VAL A 17 -12.58 68.29 14.36
CA VAL A 17 -12.09 67.95 13.02
C VAL A 17 -12.10 66.42 12.90
N VAL A 18 -12.99 65.88 12.07
CA VAL A 18 -13.02 64.45 11.73
C VAL A 18 -12.04 64.23 10.58
N GLY A 19 -10.85 63.70 10.88
CA GLY A 19 -9.92 63.20 9.88
C GLY A 19 -10.39 61.83 9.38
N GLY A 20 -10.85 61.76 8.13
CA GLY A 20 -11.16 60.51 7.45
C GLY A 20 -9.87 59.76 7.08
N ILE A 21 -9.53 58.73 7.84
CA ILE A 21 -8.50 57.76 7.45
C ILE A 21 -9.16 56.82 6.43
N MET A 22 -8.83 56.97 5.15
CA MET A 22 -9.10 55.92 4.17
C MET A 22 -8.19 54.73 4.49
N ALA A 23 -8.74 53.67 5.08
CA ALA A 23 -8.07 52.40 5.19
C ALA A 23 -7.94 51.82 3.76
N ALA A 24 -6.71 51.74 3.25
CA ALA A 24 -6.43 50.95 2.06
C ALA A 24 -6.86 49.49 2.30
N PRO A 25 -7.43 48.79 1.31
CA PRO A 25 -7.73 47.37 1.47
C PRO A 25 -6.41 46.65 1.78
N ALA A 26 -6.36 45.93 2.91
CA ALA A 26 -5.24 45.07 3.21
C ALA A 26 -5.11 44.06 2.06
N GLN A 27 -4.03 44.16 1.27
CA GLN A 27 -3.66 43.08 0.38
C GLN A 27 -3.47 41.85 1.26
N ALA A 28 -4.26 40.80 1.02
CA ALA A 28 -3.99 39.51 1.62
C ALA A 28 -2.55 39.14 1.22
N ILE A 29 -1.65 39.12 2.19
CA ILE A 29 -0.29 38.66 1.97
C ILE A 29 -0.45 37.18 1.65
N ASP A 30 -0.05 36.76 0.44
CA ASP A 30 0.05 35.35 0.09
C ASP A 30 1.12 34.71 0.99
N THR A 31 0.72 34.24 2.17
CA THR A 31 1.61 33.50 3.07
C THR A 31 1.84 32.11 2.50
N PHE A 32 3.10 31.76 2.30
CA PHE A 32 3.55 30.41 1.97
C PHE A 32 4.03 29.74 3.26
N THR A 33 3.62 28.50 3.48
CA THR A 33 3.96 27.71 4.66
C THR A 33 4.48 26.34 4.25
N PRO A 34 5.33 25.68 5.07
CA PRO A 34 5.75 24.31 4.80
C PRO A 34 4.55 23.37 4.69
N GLY A 35 4.66 22.34 3.84
CA GLY A 35 3.79 21.17 3.90
C GLY A 35 3.93 20.42 5.22
N SER A 36 3.02 19.47 5.48
CA SER A 36 3.18 18.58 6.64
C SER A 36 4.31 17.59 6.34
N PRO A 37 5.30 17.42 7.23
CA PRO A 37 6.30 16.37 7.09
C PRO A 37 5.74 14.99 7.42
N ASN A 38 4.56 14.92 8.04
CA ASN A 38 3.95 13.69 8.53
C ASN A 38 2.65 13.38 7.78
N GLY A 39 2.33 12.09 7.67
CA GLY A 39 1.09 11.59 7.10
C GLY A 39 -0.05 11.51 8.11
N ILE A 40 -1.05 10.69 7.78
CA ILE A 40 -2.29 10.53 8.57
C ILE A 40 -2.29 9.26 9.43
N ASP A 41 -1.33 8.37 9.23
CA ASP A 41 -1.31 7.06 9.87
C ASP A 41 -0.82 7.14 11.31
N SER A 42 -1.60 6.63 12.26
CA SER A 42 -1.22 6.65 13.67
C SER A 42 -0.10 5.68 14.04
N TYR A 43 0.08 4.60 13.26
CA TYR A 43 1.09 3.57 13.51
C TYR A 43 2.42 3.96 12.90
N PHE A 44 2.40 4.63 11.75
CA PHE A 44 3.56 5.12 11.03
C PHE A 44 3.43 6.62 10.76
N PRO A 45 3.51 7.47 11.82
CA PRO A 45 3.20 8.90 11.70
C PRO A 45 4.25 9.69 10.90
N GLN A 46 5.42 9.10 10.64
CA GLN A 46 6.47 9.72 9.82
C GLN A 46 6.28 9.43 8.33
N ASP A 47 5.35 8.55 7.96
CA ASP A 47 5.16 8.11 6.58
C ASP A 47 4.15 8.99 5.85
N GLY A 48 4.54 9.47 4.69
CA GLY A 48 3.71 10.31 3.86
C GLY A 48 3.74 11.76 4.28
N ASN A 49 3.31 12.63 3.37
CA ASN A 49 3.45 14.06 3.56
C ASN A 49 2.21 14.84 3.09
N GLY A 50 2.02 16.03 3.66
CA GLY A 50 0.87 16.89 3.39
C GLY A 50 1.19 18.15 2.58
N GLY A 51 0.13 18.83 2.15
CA GLY A 51 0.21 20.10 1.43
C GLY A 51 0.28 19.98 -0.10
N TYR A 52 0.32 18.75 -0.62
CA TYR A 52 0.22 18.44 -2.05
C TYR A 52 -0.40 17.06 -2.26
N ARG A 53 -0.82 16.77 -3.50
CA ARG A 53 -1.27 15.46 -3.94
C ARG A 53 -0.50 15.05 -5.18
N VAL A 54 0.09 13.85 -5.18
CA VAL A 54 0.81 13.35 -6.36
C VAL A 54 -0.19 12.92 -7.43
N THR A 55 0.23 13.08 -8.68
CA THR A 55 -0.55 12.75 -9.87
C THR A 55 0.16 11.76 -10.79
N GLN A 56 1.49 11.65 -10.68
CA GLN A 56 2.30 10.68 -11.43
C GLN A 56 3.71 10.60 -10.85
N TYR A 57 4.29 9.41 -10.90
CA TYR A 57 5.71 9.14 -10.69
C TYR A 57 6.34 8.61 -11.99
N ASP A 58 7.50 9.16 -12.37
CA ASP A 58 8.34 8.63 -13.45
C ASP A 58 9.75 8.35 -12.88
N LEU A 59 10.08 7.07 -12.65
CA LEU A 59 11.40 6.63 -12.20
C LEU A 59 12.24 6.17 -13.39
N THR A 60 13.40 6.78 -13.58
CA THR A 60 14.48 6.24 -14.42
C THR A 60 15.56 5.68 -13.52
N LEU A 61 15.84 4.38 -13.66
CA LEU A 61 16.78 3.64 -12.83
C LEU A 61 17.83 2.97 -13.70
N ARG A 62 19.10 3.17 -13.36
CA ARG A 62 20.20 2.34 -13.85
C ARG A 62 20.80 1.59 -12.67
N LEU A 63 20.88 0.27 -12.78
CA LEU A 63 21.41 -0.60 -11.74
C LEU A 63 22.36 -1.62 -12.37
N ASP A 64 23.56 -1.72 -11.80
CA ASP A 64 24.48 -2.83 -12.03
C ASP A 64 24.42 -3.80 -10.85
N PRO A 65 23.86 -5.02 -11.01
CA PRO A 65 23.78 -5.97 -9.90
C PRO A 65 25.13 -6.47 -9.41
N GLU A 66 26.17 -6.45 -10.24
CA GLU A 66 27.50 -6.97 -9.86
C GLU A 66 28.27 -5.98 -8.98
N THR A 67 28.19 -4.69 -9.29
CA THR A 67 28.85 -3.63 -8.50
C THR A 67 27.92 -2.99 -7.48
N THR A 68 26.61 -3.27 -7.56
CA THR A 68 25.53 -2.61 -6.82
C THR A 68 25.43 -1.10 -7.05
N ASP A 69 26.03 -0.60 -8.13
CA ASP A 69 25.94 0.80 -8.53
C ASP A 69 24.52 1.13 -8.98
N VAL A 70 23.90 2.09 -8.29
CA VAL A 70 22.58 2.62 -8.59
C VAL A 70 22.70 4.09 -8.99
N ASN A 71 22.05 4.44 -10.09
CA ASN A 71 21.79 5.81 -10.48
C ASN A 71 20.30 5.97 -10.77
N GLY A 72 19.63 6.80 -9.98
CA GLY A 72 18.20 7.03 -10.08
C GLY A 72 17.87 8.47 -10.42
N THR A 73 16.77 8.65 -11.14
CA THR A 73 16.11 9.94 -11.32
C THR A 73 14.62 9.75 -11.16
N MET A 74 14.06 10.31 -10.10
CA MET A 74 12.63 10.32 -9.84
C MET A 74 12.05 11.67 -10.24
N VAL A 75 11.01 11.64 -11.08
CA VAL A 75 10.20 12.82 -11.40
C VAL A 75 8.81 12.63 -10.79
N ILE A 76 8.43 13.52 -9.89
CA ILE A 76 7.16 13.52 -9.17
C ILE A 76 6.33 14.70 -9.68
N ARG A 77 5.15 14.42 -10.24
CA ARG A 77 4.19 15.45 -10.67
C ARG A 77 3.09 15.56 -9.65
N ALA A 78 2.86 16.76 -9.13
CA ALA A 78 1.89 16.97 -8.06
C ALA A 78 1.09 18.26 -8.24
N VAL A 79 0.01 18.38 -7.47
CA VAL A 79 -0.78 19.60 -7.32
C VAL A 79 -0.73 20.03 -5.87
N ALA A 80 -0.34 21.28 -5.62
CA ALA A 80 -0.30 21.84 -4.27
C ALA A 80 -1.73 22.02 -3.73
N THR A 81 -1.98 21.61 -2.48
CA THR A 81 -3.27 21.82 -1.80
C THR A 81 -3.26 23.07 -0.91
N GLN A 82 -2.07 23.62 -0.64
CA GLN A 82 -1.85 24.89 0.05
C GLN A 82 -0.77 25.73 -0.65
N ASN A 83 -0.55 26.97 -0.19
CA ASN A 83 0.63 27.73 -0.61
C ASN A 83 1.88 27.16 0.09
N LEU A 84 2.76 26.48 -0.65
CA LEU A 84 3.93 25.79 -0.12
C LEU A 84 5.18 26.66 -0.16
N SER A 85 5.83 26.86 0.99
CA SER A 85 7.21 27.38 1.04
C SER A 85 8.25 26.27 0.88
N SER A 86 7.90 25.05 1.27
CA SER A 86 8.65 23.81 1.14
C SER A 86 7.67 22.64 1.22
N PHE A 87 8.10 21.45 0.81
CA PHE A 87 7.35 20.20 0.99
C PHE A 87 8.32 19.06 1.27
N ASN A 88 7.77 17.90 1.56
CA ASN A 88 8.46 16.75 2.14
C ASN A 88 8.28 15.53 1.23
N LEU A 89 9.23 14.61 1.26
CA LEU A 89 9.24 13.35 0.52
C LEU A 89 9.85 12.28 1.44
N ASP A 90 9.18 11.14 1.55
CA ASP A 90 9.73 9.94 2.17
C ASP A 90 10.89 9.43 1.32
N TYR A 91 12.10 9.57 1.85
CA TYR A 91 13.35 9.17 1.24
C TYR A 91 14.49 9.11 2.26
N SER A 92 15.09 7.93 2.42
CA SER A 92 16.36 7.77 3.12
C SER A 92 17.47 8.48 2.33
N ASP A 93 18.45 9.09 3.00
CA ASP A 93 19.57 9.75 2.28
C ASP A 93 20.50 8.72 1.62
N LEU A 94 20.12 8.24 0.44
CA LEU A 94 20.88 7.29 -0.37
C LEU A 94 21.80 8.02 -1.38
N GLY A 95 22.39 9.15 -0.98
CA GLY A 95 23.31 9.89 -1.85
C GLY A 95 22.60 10.78 -2.86
N THR A 96 21.79 11.72 -2.37
CA THR A 96 21.16 12.73 -3.24
C THR A 96 22.21 13.57 -3.97
N VAL A 97 22.13 13.59 -5.30
CA VAL A 97 23.03 14.36 -6.18
C VAL A 97 22.47 15.75 -6.46
N SER A 98 21.17 15.85 -6.76
CA SER A 98 20.51 17.14 -7.02
C SER A 98 18.99 17.05 -6.89
N ALA A 99 18.36 18.19 -6.60
CA ALA A 99 16.91 18.34 -6.68
C ALA A 99 16.53 19.62 -7.44
N SER A 100 15.39 19.57 -8.13
CA SER A 100 14.81 20.73 -8.81
C SER A 100 13.29 20.70 -8.73
N VAL A 101 12.67 21.89 -8.74
CA VAL A 101 11.23 22.09 -8.84
C VAL A 101 10.97 22.96 -10.07
N ASP A 102 10.13 22.48 -10.98
CA ASP A 102 9.82 23.10 -12.27
C ASP A 102 11.07 23.49 -13.07
N GLY A 103 12.09 22.62 -13.02
CA GLY A 103 13.38 22.80 -13.72
C GLY A 103 14.31 23.86 -13.09
N ARG A 104 13.95 24.45 -11.94
CA ARG A 104 14.84 25.33 -11.15
C ARG A 104 15.41 24.57 -9.98
N ALA A 105 16.68 24.83 -9.65
CA ALA A 105 17.34 24.21 -8.51
C ALA A 105 16.53 24.43 -7.21
N ALA A 106 16.44 23.39 -6.40
CA ALA A 106 15.82 23.41 -5.08
C ALA A 106 16.86 22.95 -4.04
N THR A 107 16.75 23.43 -2.81
CA THR A 107 17.60 22.95 -1.71
C THR A 107 16.93 21.79 -1.00
N THR A 108 17.75 20.89 -0.45
CA THR A 108 17.29 19.67 0.23
C THR A 108 17.87 19.61 1.63
N ALA A 109 17.08 19.16 2.58
CA ALA A 109 17.52 18.86 3.94
C ALA A 109 16.89 17.54 4.39
N PHE A 110 17.66 16.74 5.12
CA PHE A 110 17.21 15.46 5.66
C PHE A 110 16.95 15.59 7.16
N GLY A 111 15.89 14.95 7.63
CA GLY A 111 15.52 14.85 9.03
C GLY A 111 14.78 13.53 9.29
N GLY A 112 14.53 13.21 10.56
CA GLY A 112 13.87 11.94 10.90
C GLY A 112 14.66 10.71 10.45
N GLU A 113 13.97 9.59 10.27
CA GLU A 113 14.57 8.34 9.76
C GLU A 113 14.67 8.35 8.23
N HIS A 114 13.65 8.87 7.54
CA HIS A 114 13.52 8.81 6.09
C HIS A 114 12.82 10.06 5.49
N GLU A 115 13.09 11.27 5.98
CA GLU A 115 12.35 12.47 5.57
C GLU A 115 13.23 13.51 4.84
N MET A 116 12.88 13.81 3.58
CA MET A 116 13.57 14.76 2.72
C MET A 116 12.74 16.03 2.48
N THR A 117 13.12 17.13 3.13
CA THR A 117 12.54 18.46 2.88
C THR A 117 13.09 19.07 1.59
N VAL A 118 12.23 19.42 0.65
CA VAL A 118 12.53 20.13 -0.59
C VAL A 118 12.04 21.58 -0.51
N THR A 119 12.96 22.54 -0.68
CA THR A 119 12.64 23.97 -0.68
C THR A 119 12.86 24.56 -2.09
N PRO A 120 11.79 24.92 -2.81
CA PRO A 120 11.90 25.55 -4.12
C PRO A 120 12.40 27.01 -4.04
N ASP A 121 12.98 27.52 -5.13
CA ASP A 121 13.39 28.93 -5.27
C ASP A 121 12.22 29.93 -5.07
N LYS A 122 11.00 29.50 -5.43
CA LYS A 122 9.77 30.25 -5.23
C LYS A 122 8.69 29.36 -4.65
N GLY A 123 7.89 29.93 -3.75
CA GLY A 123 6.74 29.23 -3.19
C GLY A 123 5.75 28.78 -4.27
N ILE A 124 5.12 27.63 -4.05
CA ILE A 124 4.16 27.00 -4.96
C ILE A 124 2.75 27.36 -4.48
N ARG A 125 1.91 27.94 -5.33
CA ARG A 125 0.57 28.38 -4.93
C ARG A 125 -0.39 27.20 -4.85
N SER A 126 -1.34 27.24 -3.91
CA SER A 126 -2.44 26.27 -3.84
C SER A 126 -3.15 26.14 -5.20
N GLY A 127 -3.47 24.91 -5.59
CA GLY A 127 -4.08 24.56 -6.88
C GLY A 127 -3.10 24.54 -8.06
N SER A 128 -1.84 24.92 -7.88
CA SER A 128 -0.85 24.88 -8.96
C SER A 128 -0.26 23.48 -9.11
N ALA A 129 -0.13 23.04 -10.35
CA ALA A 129 0.69 21.87 -10.67
C ALA A 129 2.17 22.23 -10.59
N PHE A 130 3.00 21.29 -10.13
CA PHE A 130 4.46 21.40 -10.11
C PHE A 130 5.10 20.04 -10.37
N SER A 131 6.37 20.07 -10.79
CA SER A 131 7.17 18.87 -11.03
C SER A 131 8.46 18.93 -10.22
N THR A 132 8.69 17.92 -9.40
CA THR A 132 9.94 17.75 -8.63
C THR A 132 10.80 16.69 -9.29
N THR A 133 12.06 16.97 -9.55
CA THR A 133 13.03 15.99 -10.03
C THR A 133 14.12 15.81 -8.99
N VAL A 134 14.34 14.58 -8.56
CA VAL A 134 15.43 14.19 -7.65
C VAL A 134 16.33 13.19 -8.35
N THR A 135 17.63 13.50 -8.39
CA THR A 135 18.66 12.59 -8.91
C THR A 135 19.52 12.12 -7.75
N TYR A 136 19.79 10.82 -7.71
CA TYR A 136 20.54 10.18 -6.62
C TYR A 136 21.44 9.07 -7.16
N ALA A 137 22.50 8.77 -6.43
CA ALA A 137 23.41 7.68 -6.75
C ALA A 137 24.05 7.11 -5.49
N PHE A 138 24.11 5.79 -5.43
CA PHE A 138 24.77 5.02 -4.37
C PHE A 138 25.32 3.73 -4.95
N ASN A 139 26.11 3.01 -4.16
CA ASN A 139 26.84 1.81 -4.61
C ASN A 139 26.80 0.68 -3.56
N GLU A 140 25.77 0.69 -2.73
CA GLU A 140 25.51 -0.35 -1.75
C GLU A 140 23.99 -0.52 -1.61
N LEU A 141 23.47 -1.65 -2.11
CA LEU A 141 22.08 -2.03 -1.92
C LEU A 141 21.89 -2.53 -0.49
N GLN A 142 21.03 -1.87 0.27
CA GLN A 142 20.67 -2.34 1.61
C GLN A 142 19.78 -3.58 1.49
N GLU A 143 20.33 -4.74 1.81
CA GLU A 143 19.62 -6.01 1.74
C GLU A 143 18.53 -6.11 2.82
N ALA A 144 17.41 -6.75 2.48
CA ALA A 144 16.35 -7.06 3.42
C ALA A 144 16.87 -7.97 4.55
N GLN A 145 16.52 -7.64 5.78
CA GLN A 145 16.81 -8.48 6.94
C GLN A 145 15.58 -9.31 7.31
N GLN A 146 15.75 -10.54 7.76
CA GLN A 146 14.64 -11.34 8.27
C GLN A 146 14.11 -10.85 9.62
N ARG A 147 12.78 -10.88 9.79
CA ARG A 147 12.10 -10.85 11.09
C ARG A 147 10.90 -11.78 11.10
N GLY A 148 10.92 -12.79 11.98
CA GLY A 148 9.83 -13.75 12.10
C GLY A 148 9.65 -14.61 10.84
N LEU A 149 8.44 -14.61 10.26
CA LEU A 149 8.11 -15.32 9.01
C LEU A 149 8.23 -14.43 7.75
N GLY A 150 8.64 -13.18 7.88
CA GLY A 150 8.77 -12.22 6.78
C GLY A 150 10.16 -11.59 6.67
N ALA A 151 10.39 -10.84 5.59
CA ALA A 151 11.56 -10.00 5.42
C ALA A 151 11.21 -8.53 5.68
N LEU A 152 12.13 -7.78 6.30
CA LEU A 152 12.05 -6.32 6.43
C LEU A 152 12.03 -5.66 5.05
N PRO A 153 11.55 -4.41 4.97
CA PRO A 153 11.71 -3.59 3.78
C PRO A 153 13.19 -3.49 3.38
N GLY A 154 13.55 -4.00 2.21
CA GLY A 154 14.93 -4.03 1.73
C GLY A 154 15.06 -4.76 0.41
N TRP A 155 16.26 -4.80 -0.16
CA TRP A 155 16.50 -5.54 -1.39
C TRP A 155 16.68 -7.03 -1.09
N VAL A 156 15.86 -7.88 -1.69
CA VAL A 156 16.00 -9.32 -1.57
C VAL A 156 16.99 -9.80 -2.62
N ARG A 157 18.14 -10.31 -2.15
CA ARG A 157 19.19 -10.82 -3.04
C ARG A 157 18.92 -12.28 -3.41
N SER A 158 19.03 -12.61 -4.69
CA SER A 158 18.87 -13.97 -5.19
C SER A 158 20.17 -14.75 -5.23
N THR A 159 20.08 -16.09 -5.21
CA THR A 159 21.24 -17.01 -5.29
C THR A 159 22.11 -16.78 -6.53
N SER A 160 21.54 -16.28 -7.61
CA SER A 160 22.23 -15.86 -8.85
C SER A 160 22.88 -14.48 -8.79
N GLY A 161 22.76 -13.76 -7.66
CA GLY A 161 23.32 -12.42 -7.47
C GLY A 161 22.43 -11.28 -7.97
N GLY A 162 21.19 -11.58 -8.37
CA GLY A 162 20.17 -10.58 -8.69
C GLY A 162 19.50 -10.01 -7.44
N TYR A 163 18.57 -9.08 -7.66
CA TYR A 163 17.89 -8.35 -6.61
C TYR A 163 16.42 -8.12 -6.95
N ALA A 164 15.55 -8.27 -5.97
CA ALA A 164 14.14 -7.90 -6.03
C ALA A 164 13.79 -6.91 -4.92
N LYS A 165 12.77 -6.08 -5.15
CA LYS A 165 12.29 -5.09 -4.19
C LYS A 165 10.75 -5.10 -4.15
N GLY A 166 10.25 -5.28 -2.94
CA GLY A 166 8.91 -4.96 -2.47
C GLY A 166 9.05 -4.08 -1.23
N GLY A 167 8.02 -3.29 -0.91
CA GLY A 167 8.19 -2.22 0.08
C GLY A 167 7.16 -2.18 1.18
N GLU A 168 6.35 -3.20 1.45
CA GLU A 168 5.37 -3.08 2.54
C GLU A 168 6.04 -3.12 3.92
N PRO A 169 5.60 -2.30 4.89
CA PRO A 169 4.63 -1.20 4.77
C PRO A 169 5.21 0.09 4.16
N ASP A 170 6.51 0.31 4.37
CA ASP A 170 7.24 1.57 4.22
C ASP A 170 8.67 1.33 3.69
N GLY A 171 8.77 0.72 2.51
CA GLY A 171 10.04 0.26 1.95
C GLY A 171 10.50 1.05 0.74
N ALA A 172 9.65 1.95 0.24
CA ALA A 172 9.89 2.70 -0.97
C ALA A 172 10.98 3.76 -0.78
N GLU A 173 11.06 4.37 0.41
CA GLU A 173 12.06 5.37 0.80
C GLU A 173 13.50 4.86 0.72
N ASN A 174 13.68 3.53 0.81
CA ASN A 174 14.97 2.85 0.71
C ASN A 174 15.33 2.49 -0.75
N TRP A 175 14.58 3.01 -1.71
CA TRP A 175 14.81 2.83 -3.14
C TRP A 175 14.66 4.14 -3.93
N TYR A 176 13.59 4.91 -3.70
CA TYR A 176 13.33 6.16 -4.42
C TYR A 176 12.53 7.16 -3.57
N PRO A 177 12.65 8.48 -3.83
CA PRO A 177 11.85 9.49 -3.14
C PRO A 177 10.37 9.41 -3.53
N SER A 178 9.47 9.45 -2.55
CA SER A 178 8.02 9.46 -2.82
C SER A 178 7.19 10.10 -1.71
N ASN A 179 5.86 10.10 -1.84
CA ASN A 179 4.95 10.32 -0.71
C ASN A 179 4.40 8.94 -0.34
N ASN A 180 5.12 8.25 0.53
CA ASN A 180 4.99 6.83 0.81
C ASN A 180 3.91 6.58 1.86
N THR A 181 2.65 6.64 1.44
CA THR A 181 1.52 6.27 2.29
C THR A 181 0.44 5.61 1.46
N PRO A 182 -0.33 4.65 2.00
CA PRO A 182 -1.41 3.98 1.28
C PRO A 182 -2.42 4.95 0.64
N VAL A 183 -2.62 6.15 1.22
CA VAL A 183 -3.60 7.14 0.74
C VAL A 183 -3.12 8.03 -0.40
N ASN A 184 -1.83 8.02 -0.74
CA ASN A 184 -1.26 8.87 -1.80
C ASN A 184 -0.90 8.05 -3.05
N LYS A 185 -1.90 7.40 -3.61
CA LYS A 185 -1.74 6.56 -4.79
C LYS A 185 -1.62 7.41 -6.05
N ALA A 186 -0.72 7.01 -6.94
CA ALA A 186 -0.59 7.64 -8.25
C ALA A 186 -0.09 6.64 -9.31
N PRO A 187 -0.38 6.89 -10.61
CA PRO A 187 0.23 6.16 -11.71
C PRO A 187 1.76 6.18 -11.64
N PHE A 188 2.38 5.08 -12.06
CA PHE A 188 3.81 4.88 -11.97
C PHE A 188 4.39 4.40 -13.30
N LYS A 189 5.51 5.00 -13.71
CA LYS A 189 6.30 4.56 -14.85
C LYS A 189 7.73 4.29 -14.42
N LEU A 190 8.22 3.09 -14.74
CA LEU A 190 9.61 2.69 -14.58
C LEU A 190 10.32 2.69 -15.94
N THR A 191 11.53 3.22 -16.00
CA THR A 191 12.50 3.00 -17.08
C THR A 191 13.77 2.44 -16.46
N ALA A 192 13.96 1.12 -16.56
CA ALA A 192 15.06 0.40 -15.94
C ALA A 192 16.14 0.09 -16.97
N THR A 193 17.41 0.35 -16.63
CA THR A 193 18.60 0.06 -17.44
C THR A 193 19.55 -0.83 -16.64
N VAL A 194 19.86 -2.00 -17.17
CA VAL A 194 20.73 -3.01 -16.54
C VAL A 194 21.73 -3.56 -17.57
N PRO A 195 22.85 -4.19 -17.19
CA PRO A 195 23.76 -4.78 -18.18
C PRO A 195 23.02 -5.86 -18.99
N SER A 196 23.35 -6.03 -20.27
CA SER A 196 22.55 -6.88 -21.18
C SER A 196 22.53 -8.37 -20.85
N SER A 197 23.39 -8.84 -19.95
CA SER A 197 23.33 -10.20 -19.37
C SER A 197 22.20 -10.36 -18.34
N TRP A 198 21.63 -9.26 -17.84
CA TRP A 198 20.57 -9.21 -16.84
C TRP A 198 19.23 -8.78 -17.45
N VAL A 199 18.14 -9.13 -16.79
CA VAL A 199 16.78 -8.77 -17.18
C VAL A 199 16.13 -7.98 -16.06
N ALA A 200 15.62 -6.79 -16.37
CA ALA A 200 14.87 -5.96 -15.44
C ALA A 200 13.35 -6.10 -15.63
N VAL A 201 12.63 -6.32 -14.54
CA VAL A 201 11.18 -6.55 -14.49
C VAL A 201 10.53 -5.54 -13.53
N GLY A 202 9.40 -4.92 -13.92
CA GLY A 202 8.74 -3.83 -13.17
C GLY A 202 7.23 -4.02 -12.95
N GLY A 203 6.43 -2.96 -12.86
CA GLY A 203 4.96 -3.03 -12.74
C GLY A 203 4.21 -2.50 -13.97
N GLY A 204 3.02 -3.03 -14.25
CA GLY A 204 2.18 -2.63 -15.37
C GLY A 204 2.66 -3.16 -16.72
N ARG A 205 2.34 -2.43 -17.80
CA ARG A 205 2.60 -2.90 -19.17
C ARG A 205 4.08 -2.83 -19.55
N GLU A 206 4.60 -3.95 -20.06
CA GLU A 206 5.93 -4.02 -20.66
C GLU A 206 6.03 -3.18 -21.94
N GLY A 207 7.05 -2.34 -22.01
CA GLY A 207 7.46 -1.64 -23.22
C GLY A 207 8.54 -2.38 -23.98
N LYS A 208 8.85 -1.91 -25.19
CA LYS A 208 9.92 -2.49 -26.01
C LYS A 208 11.29 -2.24 -25.36
N ALA A 209 12.07 -3.30 -25.19
CA ALA A 209 13.46 -3.19 -24.76
C ALA A 209 14.35 -2.60 -25.86
N THR A 210 15.33 -1.78 -25.46
CA THR A 210 16.36 -1.22 -26.34
C THR A 210 17.74 -1.51 -25.78
N GLU A 211 18.64 -2.00 -26.63
CA GLU A 211 20.01 -2.31 -26.26
C GLU A 211 20.97 -1.26 -26.81
N SER A 212 21.93 -0.83 -25.99
CA SER A 212 23.00 0.07 -26.40
C SER A 212 24.21 -0.04 -25.48
N GLY A 213 25.40 -0.21 -26.05
CA GLY A 213 26.66 -0.17 -25.29
C GLY A 213 26.80 -1.26 -24.21
N GLY A 214 26.18 -2.43 -24.39
CA GLY A 214 26.19 -3.51 -23.40
C GLY A 214 25.16 -3.36 -22.28
N TRP A 215 24.22 -2.43 -22.42
CA TRP A 215 23.10 -2.21 -21.50
C TRP A 215 21.77 -2.39 -22.21
N THR A 216 20.78 -2.90 -21.47
CA THR A 216 19.40 -3.06 -21.91
C THR A 216 18.52 -2.13 -21.10
N THR A 217 17.73 -1.30 -21.78
CA THR A 217 16.70 -0.45 -21.17
C THR A 217 15.31 -0.99 -21.48
N THR A 218 14.49 -1.19 -20.45
CA THR A 218 13.09 -1.62 -20.54
C THR A 218 12.19 -0.63 -19.81
N THR A 219 11.02 -0.34 -20.37
CA THR A 219 10.02 0.52 -19.71
C THR A 219 8.85 -0.31 -19.20
N TRP A 220 8.31 0.07 -18.04
CA TRP A 220 7.10 -0.52 -17.48
C TRP A 220 6.13 0.60 -17.08
N ASN A 221 4.85 0.48 -17.45
CA ASN A 221 3.89 1.57 -17.27
C ASN A 221 2.59 1.07 -16.63
N GLU A 222 2.33 1.51 -15.40
CA GLU A 222 1.09 1.29 -14.67
C GLU A 222 0.27 2.60 -14.65
N PRO A 223 -0.79 2.70 -15.48
CA PRO A 223 -1.61 3.91 -15.55
C PRO A 223 -2.65 4.00 -14.42
N ASN A 224 -2.92 2.93 -13.69
CA ASN A 224 -3.80 3.00 -12.52
C ASN A 224 -3.03 3.49 -11.29
N PRO A 225 -3.70 4.10 -10.29
CA PRO A 225 -3.03 4.52 -9.07
C PRO A 225 -2.45 3.35 -8.27
N VAL A 226 -1.17 3.45 -7.89
CA VAL A 226 -0.41 2.46 -7.11
C VAL A 226 0.01 3.11 -5.77
N ALA A 227 -0.04 2.37 -4.66
CA ALA A 227 0.62 2.79 -3.42
C ALA A 227 2.13 2.50 -3.53
N MET A 228 3.00 3.38 -3.02
CA MET A 228 4.43 3.30 -3.38
C MET A 228 5.12 2.02 -2.91
N TYR A 229 4.68 1.44 -1.80
CA TYR A 229 5.16 0.14 -1.34
C TYR A 229 4.86 -1.04 -2.30
N LEU A 230 3.84 -0.91 -3.15
CA LEU A 230 3.38 -1.93 -4.11
C LEU A 230 4.12 -1.90 -5.43
N VAL A 231 5.03 -0.94 -5.67
CA VAL A 231 5.75 -0.87 -6.95
C VAL A 231 6.75 -2.03 -7.04
N PRO A 232 6.57 -2.97 -7.99
CA PRO A 232 7.52 -4.06 -8.15
C PRO A 232 8.76 -3.62 -8.92
N PHE A 233 9.91 -4.13 -8.50
CA PHE A 233 11.09 -4.18 -9.34
C PHE A 233 11.98 -5.38 -9.02
N ALA A 234 12.50 -6.01 -10.05
CA ALA A 234 13.54 -7.01 -9.91
C ALA A 234 14.51 -7.00 -11.09
N VAL A 235 15.74 -7.41 -10.83
CA VAL A 235 16.78 -7.64 -11.82
C VAL A 235 17.46 -8.97 -11.54
N ASP A 236 17.49 -9.86 -12.52
CA ASP A 236 18.15 -11.16 -12.41
C ASP A 236 18.45 -11.74 -13.80
N HIS A 237 19.09 -12.91 -13.84
CA HIS A 237 19.18 -13.77 -15.01
C HIS A 237 17.85 -14.49 -15.28
N PHE A 238 16.77 -13.72 -15.42
CA PHE A 238 15.42 -14.26 -15.54
C PHE A 238 15.18 -15.01 -16.84
N SER A 239 14.50 -16.16 -16.72
CA SER A 239 13.69 -16.71 -17.81
C SER A 239 12.32 -16.02 -17.82
N VAL A 240 11.98 -15.33 -18.90
CA VAL A 240 10.72 -14.56 -19.00
C VAL A 240 9.69 -15.29 -19.87
N PHE A 241 8.57 -15.63 -19.27
CA PHE A 241 7.39 -16.17 -19.95
C PHE A 241 6.38 -15.06 -20.24
N ARG A 242 5.85 -15.04 -21.47
CA ARG A 242 4.83 -14.06 -21.89
C ARG A 242 3.61 -14.78 -22.42
N SER A 243 2.44 -14.39 -21.94
CA SER A 243 1.16 -14.89 -22.44
C SER A 243 0.09 -13.79 -22.40
N THR A 244 -1.17 -14.16 -22.58
CA THR A 244 -2.30 -13.22 -22.58
C THR A 244 -3.51 -13.92 -22.01
N LEU A 245 -4.18 -13.27 -21.06
CA LEU A 245 -5.44 -13.75 -20.50
C LEU A 245 -6.55 -13.72 -21.56
N PRO A 246 -7.65 -14.50 -21.39
CA PRO A 246 -8.80 -14.45 -22.30
C PRO A 246 -9.39 -13.04 -22.50
N SER A 247 -9.22 -12.15 -21.53
CA SER A 247 -9.63 -10.73 -21.58
C SER A 247 -8.76 -9.85 -22.49
N GLY A 248 -7.62 -10.36 -22.97
CA GLY A 248 -6.61 -9.60 -23.70
C GLY A 248 -5.54 -8.96 -22.81
N THR A 249 -5.61 -9.11 -21.49
CA THR A 249 -4.58 -8.59 -20.56
C THR A 249 -3.26 -9.35 -20.76
N PRO A 250 -2.14 -8.66 -21.05
CA PRO A 250 -0.83 -9.30 -21.18
C PRO A 250 -0.36 -9.85 -19.84
N VAL A 251 0.26 -11.02 -19.87
CA VAL A 251 0.88 -11.68 -18.71
C VAL A 251 2.38 -11.75 -18.93
N VAL A 252 3.17 -11.32 -17.95
CA VAL A 252 4.63 -11.42 -17.97
C VAL A 252 5.14 -11.96 -16.65
N SER A 253 5.65 -13.19 -16.68
CA SER A 253 6.16 -13.90 -15.50
C SER A 253 7.66 -14.15 -15.67
N ALA A 254 8.43 -13.89 -14.63
CA ALA A 254 9.88 -13.96 -14.66
C ALA A 254 10.40 -14.92 -13.58
N PHE A 255 11.29 -15.84 -13.94
CA PHE A 255 11.81 -16.87 -13.04
C PHE A 255 13.33 -16.77 -12.95
N ALA A 256 13.85 -16.54 -11.75
CA ALA A 256 15.28 -16.61 -11.49
C ALA A 256 15.77 -18.06 -11.74
N PRO A 257 17.06 -18.28 -12.02
CA PRO A 257 17.59 -19.59 -12.44
C PRO A 257 17.17 -20.78 -11.56
N ASP A 258 17.01 -20.58 -10.25
CA ASP A 258 16.67 -21.62 -9.28
C ASP A 258 15.27 -21.47 -8.63
N ALA A 259 14.40 -20.62 -9.18
CA ALA A 259 13.08 -20.29 -8.62
C ALA A 259 12.02 -21.42 -8.64
N GLY A 260 12.42 -22.65 -9.00
CA GLY A 260 11.56 -23.82 -9.02
C GLY A 260 10.87 -24.11 -10.37
N SER A 261 9.86 -24.97 -10.33
CA SER A 261 9.24 -25.60 -11.51
C SER A 261 8.35 -24.67 -12.35
N GLY A 262 7.94 -23.53 -11.79
CA GLY A 262 6.91 -22.65 -12.36
C GLY A 262 5.51 -23.26 -12.40
N SER A 263 5.26 -24.40 -11.74
CA SER A 263 3.99 -25.12 -11.86
C SER A 263 2.80 -24.38 -11.23
N ALA A 264 3.02 -23.69 -10.10
CA ALA A 264 2.01 -22.83 -9.50
C ALA A 264 1.63 -21.67 -10.43
N GLU A 265 2.62 -21.00 -11.04
CA GLU A 265 2.39 -19.91 -11.99
C GLU A 265 1.71 -20.37 -13.29
N ALA A 266 1.98 -21.60 -13.74
CA ALA A 266 1.26 -22.17 -14.87
C ALA A 266 -0.26 -22.26 -14.64
N ARG A 267 -0.71 -22.24 -13.37
CA ARG A 267 -2.13 -22.20 -12.99
C ARG A 267 -2.68 -20.78 -12.83
N LEU A 268 -1.88 -19.72 -13.03
CA LEU A 268 -2.33 -18.33 -12.88
C LEU A 268 -3.63 -18.03 -13.65
N PRO A 269 -3.85 -18.46 -14.91
CA PRO A 269 -5.12 -18.24 -15.60
C PRO A 269 -6.33 -18.86 -14.88
N GLU A 270 -6.14 -20.01 -14.25
CA GLU A 270 -7.19 -20.68 -13.46
C GLU A 270 -7.45 -19.92 -12.15
N VAL A 271 -6.38 -19.50 -11.46
CA VAL A 271 -6.43 -18.68 -10.23
C VAL A 271 -7.19 -17.39 -10.50
N LEU A 272 -6.80 -16.63 -11.53
CA LEU A 272 -7.46 -15.39 -11.89
C LEU A 272 -8.93 -15.62 -12.30
N SER A 273 -9.23 -16.69 -13.04
CA SER A 273 -10.63 -17.00 -13.36
C SER A 273 -11.49 -17.30 -12.13
N PHE A 274 -10.93 -17.97 -11.12
CA PHE A 274 -11.61 -18.20 -9.85
C PHE A 274 -11.82 -16.87 -9.11
N LEU A 275 -10.76 -16.07 -8.94
CA LEU A 275 -10.83 -14.79 -8.25
C LEU A 275 -11.81 -13.84 -8.95
N GLU A 276 -11.81 -13.78 -10.27
CA GLU A 276 -12.76 -12.98 -11.03
C GLU A 276 -14.23 -13.37 -10.77
N SER A 277 -14.47 -14.67 -10.55
CA SER A 277 -15.81 -15.16 -10.22
C SER A 277 -16.30 -14.62 -8.87
N LYS A 278 -15.39 -14.42 -7.90
CA LYS A 278 -15.67 -13.97 -6.53
C LYS A 278 -15.62 -12.45 -6.40
N LEU A 279 -14.57 -11.82 -6.92
CA LEU A 279 -14.18 -10.44 -6.64
C LEU A 279 -14.57 -9.47 -7.77
N GLY A 280 -14.99 -9.99 -8.94
CA GLY A 280 -15.29 -9.19 -10.14
C GLY A 280 -14.14 -9.20 -11.14
N LYS A 281 -14.31 -8.55 -12.30
CA LYS A 281 -13.32 -8.58 -13.39
C LYS A 281 -11.92 -8.15 -12.92
N TYR A 282 -10.87 -8.77 -13.44
CA TYR A 282 -9.48 -8.40 -13.17
C TYR A 282 -9.25 -6.91 -13.48
N PRO A 283 -8.77 -6.12 -12.51
CA PRO A 283 -8.86 -4.67 -12.58
C PRO A 283 -7.68 -4.01 -13.30
N HIS A 284 -6.57 -4.72 -13.50
CA HIS A 284 -5.30 -4.15 -13.94
C HIS A 284 -5.00 -4.33 -15.43
N VAL A 285 -3.98 -3.60 -15.90
CA VAL A 285 -3.60 -3.54 -17.31
C VAL A 285 -2.59 -4.59 -17.76
N ALA A 286 -2.01 -5.33 -16.81
CA ALA A 286 -1.07 -6.43 -16.97
C ALA A 286 -1.22 -7.37 -15.76
N ALA A 287 -0.71 -8.60 -15.88
CA ALA A 287 -0.64 -9.59 -14.79
C ALA A 287 0.69 -10.38 -14.89
N GLY A 288 0.95 -11.25 -13.92
CA GLY A 288 2.08 -12.19 -13.92
C GLY A 288 2.69 -12.30 -12.53
N GLY A 289 3.94 -12.74 -12.45
CA GLY A 289 4.67 -12.84 -11.19
C GLY A 289 6.19 -12.77 -11.36
N ILE A 290 6.88 -12.36 -10.31
CA ILE A 290 8.34 -12.41 -10.21
C ILE A 290 8.70 -13.53 -9.23
N PHE A 291 9.36 -14.57 -9.71
CA PHE A 291 9.77 -15.71 -8.90
C PHE A 291 11.28 -15.62 -8.70
N ALA A 292 11.68 -15.25 -7.50
CA ALA A 292 13.08 -15.18 -7.08
C ALA A 292 13.42 -16.35 -6.15
N ASP A 293 14.68 -16.81 -6.21
CA ASP A 293 15.23 -17.79 -5.27
C ASP A 293 16.09 -17.05 -4.23
N PRO A 294 15.66 -16.93 -2.96
CA PRO A 294 16.37 -16.13 -1.97
C PRO A 294 17.72 -16.78 -1.58
N ILE A 295 18.78 -15.98 -1.40
CA ILE A 295 20.10 -16.49 -0.91
C ILE A 295 19.99 -17.19 0.43
N ARG A 296 19.07 -16.72 1.29
CA ARG A 296 19.05 -17.16 2.67
C ARG A 296 18.00 -18.24 2.89
N GLU A 297 18.47 -19.39 3.37
CA GLU A 297 17.63 -20.50 3.79
C GLU A 297 16.72 -20.15 4.99
N ASP A 298 17.02 -19.08 5.73
CA ASP A 298 16.15 -18.59 6.81
C ASP A 298 14.89 -17.87 6.27
N ILE A 299 14.94 -17.35 5.04
CA ILE A 299 13.76 -16.92 4.25
C ILE A 299 13.08 -18.17 3.70
N ALA A 300 12.44 -18.91 4.60
CA ALA A 300 11.67 -20.10 4.26
C ALA A 300 10.55 -19.77 3.26
N PHE A 301 10.01 -18.55 3.32
CA PHE A 301 8.84 -18.11 2.58
C PHE A 301 8.65 -16.59 2.70
N SER A 302 8.65 -15.83 1.60
CA SER A 302 8.11 -14.45 1.56
C SER A 302 7.51 -14.16 0.19
N ALA A 303 6.34 -13.54 0.18
CA ALA A 303 5.70 -12.99 -1.00
C ALA A 303 5.18 -11.60 -0.66
N LEU A 304 4.98 -10.78 -1.69
CA LEU A 304 4.32 -9.49 -1.58
C LEU A 304 3.50 -9.27 -2.83
N GLU A 305 2.31 -8.71 -2.65
CA GLU A 305 1.28 -8.50 -3.65
C GLU A 305 1.58 -7.37 -4.66
N THR A 306 2.85 -7.04 -4.89
CA THR A 306 3.22 -5.88 -5.70
C THR A 306 2.40 -5.77 -6.99
N GLN A 307 1.74 -4.63 -7.18
CA GLN A 307 0.60 -4.50 -8.08
C GLN A 307 0.92 -4.96 -9.51
N THR A 308 0.01 -5.74 -10.10
CA THR A 308 0.11 -6.42 -11.41
C THR A 308 1.12 -7.55 -11.51
N ARG A 309 1.99 -7.70 -10.52
CA ARG A 309 3.14 -8.59 -10.59
C ARG A 309 3.65 -8.95 -9.20
N PRO A 310 2.91 -9.76 -8.44
CA PRO A 310 3.36 -10.19 -7.14
C PRO A 310 4.74 -10.86 -7.23
N TYR A 311 5.54 -10.62 -6.21
CA TYR A 311 6.84 -11.25 -6.09
C TYR A 311 6.76 -12.44 -5.12
N TYR A 312 7.53 -13.48 -5.41
CA TYR A 312 7.53 -14.73 -4.69
C TYR A 312 8.97 -15.17 -4.43
N THR A 313 9.27 -15.47 -3.17
CA THR A 313 10.52 -16.14 -2.75
C THR A 313 10.17 -17.48 -2.12
N PHE A 314 9.94 -18.46 -2.99
CA PHE A 314 9.72 -19.82 -2.54
C PHE A 314 11.06 -20.54 -2.41
N SER A 315 11.36 -21.06 -1.22
CA SER A 315 12.38 -22.11 -1.13
C SER A 315 11.97 -23.31 -1.99
N ARG A 316 12.97 -23.99 -2.57
CA ARG A 316 12.79 -25.16 -3.45
C ARG A 316 11.99 -26.29 -2.80
N ASP A 317 12.08 -26.41 -1.47
CA ASP A 317 11.47 -27.49 -0.68
C ASP A 317 10.01 -27.20 -0.27
N VAL A 318 9.46 -26.03 -0.62
CA VAL A 318 8.05 -25.74 -0.37
C VAL A 318 7.17 -26.55 -1.33
N GLU A 319 6.26 -27.35 -0.75
CA GLU A 319 5.27 -28.13 -1.48
C GLU A 319 4.43 -27.27 -2.44
N GLU A 320 4.10 -27.83 -3.60
CA GLU A 320 3.43 -27.08 -4.68
C GLU A 320 2.01 -26.61 -4.31
N ASP A 321 1.31 -27.33 -3.43
CA ASP A 321 -0.02 -26.91 -2.93
C ASP A 321 0.07 -25.64 -2.08
N LYS A 322 1.12 -25.52 -1.25
CA LYS A 322 1.40 -24.31 -0.48
C LYS A 322 1.79 -23.15 -1.38
N ARG A 323 2.64 -23.39 -2.39
CA ARG A 323 2.99 -22.36 -3.39
C ARG A 323 1.75 -21.83 -4.10
N LEU A 324 0.87 -22.74 -4.53
CA LEU A 324 -0.37 -22.35 -5.20
C LEU A 324 -1.31 -21.60 -4.28
N SER A 325 -1.46 -22.02 -3.02
CA SER A 325 -2.24 -21.30 -2.01
C SER A 325 -1.78 -19.83 -1.90
N VAL A 326 -0.49 -19.60 -2.05
CA VAL A 326 0.13 -18.28 -1.94
C VAL A 326 -0.06 -17.50 -3.23
N VAL A 327 0.07 -18.13 -4.39
CA VAL A 327 -0.33 -17.51 -5.66
C VAL A 327 -1.80 -17.03 -5.60
N VAL A 328 -2.70 -17.80 -4.98
CA VAL A 328 -4.10 -17.37 -4.76
C VAL A 328 -4.19 -16.20 -3.76
N HIS A 329 -3.43 -16.22 -2.66
CA HIS A 329 -3.35 -15.13 -1.68
C HIS A 329 -2.90 -13.83 -2.35
N GLU A 330 -1.72 -13.84 -2.97
CA GLU A 330 -1.15 -12.64 -3.59
C GLU A 330 -2.01 -12.08 -4.72
N ASN A 331 -2.63 -12.95 -5.53
CA ASN A 331 -3.52 -12.46 -6.59
C ASN A 331 -4.88 -11.98 -6.06
N THR A 332 -5.26 -12.31 -4.82
CA THR A 332 -6.45 -11.72 -4.18
C THR A 332 -6.22 -10.24 -3.88
N HIS A 333 -4.99 -9.87 -3.52
CA HIS A 333 -4.62 -8.50 -3.20
C HIS A 333 -4.75 -7.53 -4.38
N GLU A 334 -4.67 -8.03 -5.61
CA GLU A 334 -4.97 -7.27 -6.83
C GLU A 334 -6.37 -6.61 -6.81
N TRP A 335 -7.28 -7.06 -5.93
CA TRP A 335 -8.50 -6.35 -5.54
C TRP A 335 -8.41 -5.77 -4.12
N TYR A 336 -8.05 -6.59 -3.12
CA TYR A 336 -8.05 -6.24 -1.70
C TYR A 336 -6.64 -5.87 -1.20
N GLY A 337 -6.30 -4.60 -1.23
CA GLY A 337 -4.95 -4.09 -1.02
C GLY A 337 -4.58 -3.13 -2.14
N ASP A 338 -4.68 -3.59 -3.40
CA ASP A 338 -4.23 -2.81 -4.56
C ASP A 338 -5.32 -1.94 -5.16
N VAL A 339 -6.55 -2.42 -5.29
CA VAL A 339 -7.66 -1.60 -5.82
C VAL A 339 -8.26 -0.78 -4.69
N VAL A 340 -8.63 -1.43 -3.59
CA VAL A 340 -9.00 -0.76 -2.34
C VAL A 340 -7.86 -0.98 -1.35
N SER A 341 -7.15 0.09 -1.03
CA SER A 341 -6.08 0.07 -0.03
C SER A 341 -6.62 0.47 1.34
N VAL A 342 -5.88 0.18 2.40
CA VAL A 342 -6.22 0.71 3.72
C VAL A 342 -6.07 2.23 3.75
N GLU A 343 -6.88 2.93 4.55
CA GLU A 343 -6.61 4.34 4.87
C GLU A 343 -5.48 4.46 5.89
N GLN A 344 -5.44 3.54 6.86
CA GLN A 344 -4.37 3.41 7.84
C GLN A 344 -4.07 1.93 8.11
N TRP A 345 -2.85 1.61 8.55
CA TRP A 345 -2.42 0.24 8.84
C TRP A 345 -3.22 -0.45 9.95
N ARG A 346 -3.92 0.31 10.81
CA ARG A 346 -4.93 -0.24 11.75
C ARG A 346 -6.09 -0.99 11.06
N ASP A 347 -6.29 -0.76 9.76
CA ASP A 347 -7.32 -1.37 8.93
C ASP A 347 -6.83 -2.61 8.16
N ILE A 348 -5.60 -3.09 8.39
CA ILE A 348 -4.90 -4.11 7.59
C ILE A 348 -5.68 -5.43 7.39
N CYS A 349 -6.62 -5.76 8.27
CA CYS A 349 -7.50 -6.91 8.03
C CYS A 349 -8.33 -6.80 6.74
N LEU A 350 -8.60 -5.59 6.23
CA LEU A 350 -9.19 -5.40 4.91
C LEU A 350 -8.36 -6.02 3.79
N ASN A 351 -7.03 -6.03 3.90
CA ASN A 351 -6.16 -6.69 2.94
C ASN A 351 -6.03 -8.17 3.35
N GLU A 352 -5.46 -8.40 4.53
CA GLU A 352 -4.85 -9.69 4.86
C GLU A 352 -5.82 -10.77 5.28
N CYS A 353 -6.90 -10.40 5.97
CA CYS A 353 -7.91 -11.39 6.33
C CYS A 353 -8.58 -11.95 5.07
N PHE A 354 -8.81 -11.11 4.06
CA PHE A 354 -9.44 -11.50 2.80
C PHE A 354 -8.48 -12.34 1.96
N ALA A 355 -7.26 -11.85 1.73
CA ALA A 355 -6.24 -12.59 0.99
C ALA A 355 -5.95 -13.97 1.62
N SER A 356 -5.96 -14.07 2.96
CA SER A 356 -5.79 -15.34 3.67
C SER A 356 -7.00 -16.28 3.58
N TYR A 357 -8.20 -15.74 3.34
CA TYR A 357 -9.43 -16.53 3.28
C TYR A 357 -9.76 -17.07 1.88
N LEU A 358 -9.40 -16.35 0.82
CA LEU A 358 -9.68 -16.78 -0.55
C LEU A 358 -9.01 -18.12 -0.93
N PRO A 359 -7.81 -18.48 -0.42
CA PRO A 359 -7.25 -19.82 -0.59
C PRO A 359 -8.13 -20.94 -0.01
N TRP A 360 -8.87 -20.69 1.08
CA TRP A 360 -9.82 -21.67 1.63
C TRP A 360 -10.99 -21.87 0.66
N MET A 361 -11.50 -20.77 0.09
CA MET A 361 -12.55 -20.81 -0.93
C MET A 361 -12.07 -21.47 -2.25
N TRP A 362 -10.80 -21.27 -2.61
CA TRP A 362 -10.18 -21.96 -3.74
C TRP A 362 -10.16 -23.46 -3.51
N ALA A 363 -9.69 -23.91 -2.35
CA ALA A 363 -9.61 -25.33 -2.04
C ALA A 363 -11.01 -25.99 -1.94
N GLU A 364 -12.04 -25.26 -1.49
CA GLU A 364 -13.44 -25.71 -1.54
C GLU A 364 -13.89 -25.98 -2.98
N GLU A 365 -13.67 -25.02 -3.88
CA GLU A 365 -14.17 -25.10 -5.26
C GLU A 365 -13.35 -26.03 -6.15
N LYS A 366 -12.02 -26.03 -5.99
CA LYS A 366 -11.08 -26.71 -6.90
C LYS A 366 -10.63 -28.07 -6.40
N GLU A 367 -10.64 -28.29 -5.10
CA GLU A 367 -10.12 -29.50 -4.48
C GLU A 367 -11.22 -30.28 -3.72
N GLY A 368 -12.43 -29.72 -3.60
CA GLY A 368 -13.56 -30.34 -2.91
C GLY A 368 -13.36 -30.41 -1.39
N LYS A 369 -12.48 -29.58 -0.83
CA LYS A 369 -12.30 -29.48 0.63
C LYS A 369 -13.55 -28.88 1.29
N SER A 370 -13.76 -29.23 2.56
CA SER A 370 -14.87 -28.69 3.35
C SER A 370 -14.36 -27.60 4.27
N ILE A 371 -14.63 -26.33 3.94
CA ILE A 371 -14.17 -25.21 4.75
C ILE A 371 -14.75 -25.28 6.17
N ASP A 372 -16.02 -25.68 6.33
CA ASP A 372 -16.66 -25.82 7.64
C ASP A 372 -15.96 -26.89 8.50
N LYS A 373 -15.42 -27.95 7.87
CA LYS A 373 -14.64 -28.97 8.57
C LYS A 373 -13.27 -28.42 8.96
N ASP A 374 -12.54 -27.84 8.01
CA ASP A 374 -11.19 -27.30 8.24
C ASP A 374 -11.21 -26.16 9.29
N TYR A 375 -12.26 -25.33 9.26
CA TYR A 375 -12.56 -24.32 10.28
C TYR A 375 -12.70 -24.95 11.68
N ARG A 376 -13.55 -25.96 11.84
CA ARG A 376 -13.77 -26.61 13.14
C ARG A 376 -12.51 -27.28 13.67
N GLU A 377 -11.79 -28.01 12.81
CA GLU A 377 -10.52 -28.63 13.19
C GLU A 377 -9.47 -27.59 13.58
N THR A 378 -9.44 -26.45 12.91
CA THR A 378 -8.54 -25.34 13.26
C THR A 378 -8.93 -24.75 14.60
N VAL A 379 -10.20 -24.39 14.81
CA VAL A 379 -10.72 -23.84 16.08
C VAL A 379 -10.47 -24.79 17.26
N GLU A 380 -10.64 -26.11 17.06
CA GLU A 380 -10.32 -27.11 18.08
C GLU A 380 -8.83 -27.13 18.42
N LYS A 381 -7.95 -27.10 17.42
CA LYS A 381 -6.49 -27.05 17.63
C LYS A 381 -6.05 -25.80 18.39
N ILE A 382 -6.67 -24.66 18.11
CA ILE A 382 -6.31 -23.38 18.74
C ILE A 382 -7.20 -23.04 19.94
N TRP A 383 -8.01 -23.97 20.45
CA TRP A 383 -9.07 -23.67 21.42
C TRP A 383 -8.56 -22.84 22.60
N ASP A 384 -7.45 -23.24 23.22
CA ASP A 384 -6.84 -22.56 24.38
C ASP A 384 -5.57 -21.74 24.03
N GLU A 385 -5.41 -21.35 22.75
CA GLU A 385 -4.25 -20.57 22.29
C GLU A 385 -4.49 -19.06 22.43
N ASP A 386 -4.21 -18.51 23.61
CA ASP A 386 -4.31 -17.06 23.88
C ASP A 386 -3.48 -16.21 22.90
N LYS A 387 -2.37 -16.76 22.38
CA LYS A 387 -1.54 -16.10 21.37
C LYS A 387 -2.21 -15.93 20.01
N VAL A 388 -3.33 -16.61 19.76
CA VAL A 388 -4.18 -16.42 18.58
C VAL A 388 -5.37 -15.54 18.94
N TRP A 389 -6.13 -15.91 19.97
CA TRP A 389 -7.35 -15.19 20.36
C TRP A 389 -7.10 -13.76 20.85
N GLY A 390 -5.95 -13.55 21.49
CA GLY A 390 -5.49 -12.28 22.04
C GLY A 390 -5.13 -11.21 21.01
N ASN A 391 -5.05 -11.55 19.72
CA ASN A 391 -4.78 -10.56 18.68
C ASN A 391 -6.06 -9.82 18.30
N LEU A 392 -6.03 -8.50 18.30
CA LEU A 392 -7.05 -7.69 17.62
C LEU A 392 -6.89 -7.83 16.10
N LEU A 393 -8.00 -7.74 15.37
CA LEU A 393 -7.98 -7.69 13.90
C LEU A 393 -8.23 -6.27 13.37
N TYR A 394 -8.58 -5.33 14.25
CA TYR A 394 -8.66 -3.92 13.98
C TYR A 394 -8.09 -3.15 15.17
N ASP A 395 -7.33 -2.10 14.88
CA ASP A 395 -6.64 -1.28 15.88
C ASP A 395 -5.75 -2.11 16.84
N MET A 396 -4.79 -2.87 16.27
CA MET A 396 -3.84 -3.75 16.96
C MET A 396 -3.09 -3.08 18.12
N CYS A 397 -2.78 -1.79 17.98
CA CYS A 397 -2.08 -0.96 18.94
C CYS A 397 -2.99 0.20 19.41
N PRO A 398 -4.00 -0.08 20.25
CA PRO A 398 -4.99 0.92 20.65
C PRO A 398 -4.37 1.99 21.56
N GLY A 399 -4.88 3.22 21.47
CA GLY A 399 -4.44 4.35 22.30
C GLY A 399 -3.44 5.30 21.62
N GLY A 400 -3.22 5.14 20.31
CA GLY A 400 -2.35 6.04 19.52
C GLY A 400 -0.86 5.81 19.76
N ALA A 401 -0.49 4.59 20.18
CA ALA A 401 0.90 4.17 20.19
C ALA A 401 1.34 3.84 18.75
N GLU A 402 2.58 4.19 18.42
CA GLU A 402 3.27 3.65 17.24
C GLU A 402 3.24 2.13 17.32
N CYS A 403 2.93 1.47 16.20
CA CYS A 403 2.80 0.03 16.11
C CYS A 403 3.91 -0.48 15.20
N SER A 404 4.61 -1.54 15.60
CA SER A 404 5.61 -2.13 14.72
C SER A 404 4.94 -2.89 13.57
N ALA A 405 5.64 -3.01 12.44
CA ALA A 405 5.20 -3.87 11.34
C ALA A 405 4.92 -5.31 11.81
N ASP A 406 5.72 -5.86 12.73
CA ASP A 406 5.51 -7.21 13.29
C ASP A 406 4.17 -7.35 14.05
N GLU A 407 3.66 -6.26 14.64
CA GLU A 407 2.37 -6.23 15.32
C GLU A 407 1.21 -6.09 14.33
N VAL A 408 1.36 -5.25 13.30
CA VAL A 408 0.38 -5.04 12.22
C VAL A 408 0.19 -6.33 11.42
N PHE A 409 1.29 -6.96 11.01
CA PHE A 409 1.33 -8.17 10.18
C PHE A 409 1.52 -9.45 10.99
N ASN A 410 1.04 -9.48 12.23
CA ASN A 410 1.22 -10.63 13.11
C ASN A 410 0.62 -11.92 12.48
N PRO A 411 1.43 -12.98 12.24
CA PRO A 411 0.97 -14.21 11.58
C PRO A 411 -0.18 -14.92 12.29
N ARG A 412 -0.32 -14.75 13.61
CA ARG A 412 -1.43 -15.32 14.38
C ARG A 412 -2.70 -14.44 14.36
N GLY A 413 -2.55 -13.16 14.03
CA GLY A 413 -3.62 -12.18 13.89
C GLY A 413 -4.28 -12.29 12.52
N VAL A 414 -3.97 -11.37 11.62
CA VAL A 414 -4.70 -11.21 10.34
C VAL A 414 -4.60 -12.41 9.41
N TYR A 415 -3.50 -13.18 9.45
CA TYR A 415 -3.34 -14.40 8.65
C TYR A 415 -3.94 -15.67 9.30
N GLY A 416 -3.96 -15.72 10.65
CA GLY A 416 -4.44 -16.88 11.40
C GLY A 416 -5.89 -16.75 11.87
N LYS A 417 -6.15 -15.76 12.73
CA LYS A 417 -7.49 -15.43 13.26
C LYS A 417 -8.39 -14.78 12.19
N GLY A 418 -7.82 -14.00 11.29
CA GLY A 418 -8.54 -13.30 10.22
C GLY A 418 -9.42 -14.18 9.31
N PRO A 419 -8.88 -15.22 8.63
CA PRO A 419 -9.70 -16.09 7.78
C PRO A 419 -10.75 -16.88 8.55
N LEU A 420 -10.53 -17.20 9.83
CA LEU A 420 -11.55 -17.77 10.70
C LEU A 420 -12.71 -16.78 10.92
N ALA A 421 -12.40 -15.52 11.23
CA ALA A 421 -13.38 -14.47 11.40
C ALA A 421 -14.23 -14.27 10.14
N LEU A 422 -13.60 -14.25 8.95
CA LEU A 422 -14.30 -14.13 7.68
C LEU A 422 -15.16 -15.35 7.36
N HIS A 423 -14.71 -16.56 7.69
CA HIS A 423 -15.54 -17.76 7.54
C HIS A 423 -16.77 -17.72 8.45
N ALA A 424 -16.58 -17.37 9.72
CA ALA A 424 -17.68 -17.18 10.67
C ALA A 424 -18.64 -16.07 10.20
N LEU A 425 -18.12 -14.99 9.60
CA LEU A 425 -18.93 -13.93 9.01
C LEU A 425 -19.77 -14.47 7.85
N ARG A 426 -19.14 -15.19 6.90
CA ARG A 426 -19.83 -15.86 5.78
C ARG A 426 -20.99 -16.73 6.29
N ARG A 427 -20.79 -17.50 7.35
CA ARG A 427 -21.83 -18.36 7.94
C ARG A 427 -22.88 -17.59 8.75
N THR A 428 -22.55 -16.42 9.26
CA THR A 428 -23.49 -15.51 9.94
C THR A 428 -24.44 -14.79 8.95
N ILE A 429 -23.90 -14.31 7.83
CA ILE A 429 -24.66 -13.50 6.86
C ILE A 429 -25.21 -14.31 5.69
N GLY A 430 -24.65 -15.49 5.43
CA GLY A 430 -25.02 -16.39 4.35
C GLY A 430 -24.22 -16.15 3.06
N ASP A 431 -23.99 -17.23 2.30
CA ASP A 431 -23.12 -17.23 1.11
C ASP A 431 -23.49 -16.18 0.07
N LYS A 432 -24.78 -15.97 -0.17
CA LYS A 432 -25.24 -14.97 -1.16
C LYS A 432 -24.77 -13.56 -0.80
N ALA A 433 -25.01 -13.13 0.44
CA ALA A 433 -24.63 -11.79 0.90
C ALA A 433 -23.11 -11.65 0.97
N PHE A 434 -22.42 -12.69 1.44
CA PHE A 434 -20.97 -12.69 1.51
C PHE A 434 -20.30 -12.57 0.13
N LEU A 435 -20.76 -13.32 -0.87
CA LEU A 435 -20.27 -13.22 -2.25
C LEU A 435 -20.61 -11.88 -2.91
N GLU A 436 -21.76 -11.29 -2.57
CA GLU A 436 -22.10 -9.94 -3.01
C GLU A 436 -21.09 -8.93 -2.46
N ILE A 437 -20.83 -8.94 -1.15
CA ILE A 437 -19.87 -8.06 -0.47
C ILE A 437 -18.46 -8.24 -1.02
N LEU A 438 -18.01 -9.48 -1.22
CA LEU A 438 -16.68 -9.78 -1.80
C LEU A 438 -16.48 -9.12 -3.17
N LYS A 439 -17.54 -9.04 -3.97
CA LYS A 439 -17.49 -8.46 -5.31
C LYS A 439 -17.65 -6.95 -5.31
N SER A 440 -18.57 -6.43 -4.50
CA SER A 440 -18.99 -5.03 -4.56
C SER A 440 -18.06 -4.10 -3.77
N TRP A 441 -17.47 -4.57 -2.66
CA TRP A 441 -16.59 -3.75 -1.82
C TRP A 441 -15.41 -3.11 -2.55
N PRO A 442 -14.53 -3.87 -3.25
CA PRO A 442 -13.43 -3.28 -4.01
C PRO A 442 -13.91 -2.42 -5.19
N SER A 443 -15.11 -2.69 -5.73
CA SER A 443 -15.69 -1.86 -6.79
C SER A 443 -16.20 -0.51 -6.28
N GLU A 444 -16.73 -0.44 -5.06
CA GLU A 444 -17.22 0.81 -4.46
C GLU A 444 -16.08 1.73 -4.02
N HIS A 445 -14.91 1.17 -3.70
CA HIS A 445 -13.70 1.89 -3.26
C HIS A 445 -12.59 1.87 -4.31
N LYS A 446 -12.95 1.69 -5.59
CA LYS A 446 -11.99 1.44 -6.66
C LYS A 446 -10.94 2.54 -6.77
N TRP A 447 -9.67 2.16 -6.69
CA TRP A 447 -8.48 3.04 -6.71
C TRP A 447 -8.37 4.00 -5.52
N GLY A 448 -9.17 3.79 -4.49
CA GLY A 448 -9.18 4.60 -3.28
C GLY A 448 -8.74 3.80 -2.07
N ASN A 449 -9.19 4.30 -0.92
CA ASN A 449 -8.87 3.77 0.38
C ASN A 449 -10.16 3.51 1.16
N ALA A 450 -10.10 2.63 2.16
CA ALA A 450 -11.22 2.39 3.05
C ALA A 450 -10.74 2.07 4.47
N THR A 451 -11.64 2.25 5.43
CA THR A 451 -11.42 1.90 6.83
C THR A 451 -12.22 0.67 7.23
N TRP A 452 -11.77 -0.05 8.25
CA TRP A 452 -12.48 -1.20 8.78
C TRP A 452 -13.89 -0.83 9.31
N PRO A 453 -14.10 0.29 10.04
CA PRO A 453 -15.45 0.73 10.40
C PRO A 453 -16.38 0.99 9.21
N GLN A 454 -15.85 1.48 8.07
CA GLN A 454 -16.64 1.62 6.84
C GLN A 454 -17.08 0.24 6.33
N PHE A 455 -16.21 -0.77 6.40
CA PHE A 455 -16.55 -2.14 6.01
C PHE A 455 -17.64 -2.73 6.93
N GLU A 456 -17.54 -2.58 8.24
CA GLU A 456 -18.58 -3.04 9.18
C GLU A 456 -19.94 -2.40 8.88
N ALA A 457 -19.96 -1.08 8.64
CA ALA A 457 -21.16 -0.36 8.26
C ALA A 457 -21.71 -0.85 6.92
N TYR A 458 -20.83 -1.18 5.97
CA TYR A 458 -21.21 -1.69 4.66
C TYR A 458 -21.85 -3.08 4.73
N VAL A 459 -21.25 -4.02 5.46
CA VAL A 459 -21.81 -5.37 5.65
C VAL A 459 -23.21 -5.27 6.28
N GLN A 460 -23.39 -4.41 7.29
CA GLN A 460 -24.71 -4.21 7.91
C GLN A 460 -25.72 -3.59 6.94
N LYS A 461 -25.29 -2.63 6.11
CA LYS A 461 -26.12 -2.03 5.05
C LYS A 461 -26.58 -3.08 4.02
N VAL A 462 -25.69 -3.92 3.53
CA VAL A 462 -26.01 -4.95 2.52
C VAL A 462 -26.93 -6.03 3.11
N THR A 463 -26.69 -6.43 4.36
CA THR A 463 -27.43 -7.54 4.99
C THR A 463 -28.72 -7.11 5.68
N GLY A 464 -28.84 -5.83 6.05
CA GLY A 464 -29.92 -5.32 6.90
C GLY A 464 -29.91 -5.88 8.34
N LYS A 465 -28.80 -6.50 8.76
CA LYS A 465 -28.64 -7.11 10.09
C LYS A 465 -27.79 -6.21 10.98
N ASP A 466 -28.12 -6.15 12.27
CA ASP A 466 -27.19 -5.66 13.29
C ASP A 466 -26.15 -6.75 13.56
N LEU A 467 -24.89 -6.42 13.27
CA LEU A 467 -23.74 -7.31 13.42
C LEU A 467 -22.75 -6.77 14.45
N SER A 468 -23.12 -5.74 15.23
CA SER A 468 -22.24 -5.10 16.19
C SER A 468 -21.63 -6.09 17.18
N GLY A 469 -22.45 -7.01 17.70
CA GLY A 469 -21.98 -8.07 18.62
C GLY A 469 -21.00 -9.06 17.97
N PHE A 470 -21.17 -9.36 16.69
CA PHE A 470 -20.27 -10.22 15.92
C PHE A 470 -18.93 -9.52 15.69
N PHE A 471 -18.95 -8.26 15.24
CA PHE A 471 -17.75 -7.48 14.99
C PHE A 471 -16.94 -7.26 16.26
N ILE A 472 -17.61 -6.92 17.37
CA ILE A 472 -16.95 -6.81 18.68
C ILE A 472 -16.24 -8.11 19.05
N ALA A 473 -16.92 -9.26 18.92
CA ALA A 473 -16.36 -10.54 19.35
C ALA A 473 -15.13 -10.97 18.52
N TRP A 474 -15.14 -10.72 17.21
CA TRP A 474 -14.07 -11.19 16.33
C TRP A 474 -12.94 -10.18 16.11
N PHE A 475 -13.27 -8.89 15.95
CA PHE A 475 -12.31 -7.89 15.46
C PHE A 475 -11.82 -6.95 16.55
N HIS A 476 -12.69 -6.57 17.50
CA HIS A 476 -12.39 -5.59 18.55
C HIS A 476 -12.12 -6.22 19.94
N SER A 477 -11.98 -7.55 20.01
CA SER A 477 -11.77 -8.25 21.29
C SER A 477 -10.54 -9.17 21.26
N VAL A 478 -9.91 -9.26 22.42
CA VAL A 478 -8.72 -10.08 22.71
C VAL A 478 -9.08 -11.41 23.39
N THR A 479 -10.35 -11.80 23.36
CA THR A 479 -10.80 -13.09 23.88
C THR A 479 -11.42 -13.92 22.78
N ARG A 480 -11.42 -15.25 22.96
CA ARG A 480 -12.10 -16.15 22.04
C ARG A 480 -13.59 -15.77 21.94
N PRO A 481 -14.16 -15.65 20.73
CA PRO A 481 -15.59 -15.39 20.57
C PRO A 481 -16.44 -16.43 21.30
N ALA A 482 -17.57 -15.99 21.86
CA ALA A 482 -18.57 -16.91 22.42
C ALA A 482 -19.13 -17.84 21.33
N ASP A 483 -19.62 -19.03 21.72
CA ASP A 483 -20.10 -20.08 20.79
C ASP A 483 -21.07 -19.57 19.71
N GLN A 484 -21.96 -18.61 20.03
CA GLN A 484 -22.90 -18.04 19.06
C GLN A 484 -22.22 -17.28 17.90
N TYR A 485 -21.04 -16.73 18.13
CA TYR A 485 -20.23 -16.03 17.13
C TYR A 485 -19.11 -16.92 16.56
N LEU A 486 -18.67 -17.92 17.34
CA LEU A 486 -17.64 -18.88 16.94
C LEU A 486 -18.20 -20.00 16.05
N PHE A 487 -19.44 -20.42 16.26
CA PHE A 487 -20.10 -21.49 15.48
C PHE A 487 -21.45 -21.05 14.89
N PRO A 488 -21.51 -19.97 14.09
CA PRO A 488 -22.76 -19.50 13.49
C PRO A 488 -23.23 -20.39 12.34
N GLY A 489 -24.54 -20.41 12.10
CA GLY A 489 -25.13 -21.05 10.91
C GLY A 489 -24.84 -22.56 10.83
N SER A 490 -24.30 -23.01 9.69
CA SER A 490 -23.93 -24.43 9.47
C SER A 490 -22.83 -24.93 10.40
N LEU A 491 -22.10 -24.03 11.07
CA LEU A 491 -21.06 -24.40 12.02
C LEU A 491 -21.63 -24.93 13.35
N ALA A 492 -22.90 -24.62 13.67
CA ALA A 492 -23.55 -25.02 14.92
C ALA A 492 -23.82 -26.54 15.04
N GLN A 493 -23.84 -27.25 13.91
CA GLN A 493 -24.00 -28.72 13.90
C GLN A 493 -22.64 -29.36 14.15
N ARG A 494 -22.51 -30.06 15.29
CA ARG A 494 -21.33 -30.86 15.65
C ARG A 494 -21.41 -32.26 15.08
#